data_AF-A0A971E222-F1
#
_entry.id   AF-A0A971E222-F1
#
_cell.length_a   1.000
_cell.length_b   1.000
_cell.length_c   1.000
_cell.angle_alpha   90.00
_cell.angle_beta   90.00
_cell.angle_gamma   90.00
#
_symmetry.space_group_name_H-M   'P 1'
#
loop_
_entity.id
_entity.type
_entity.pdbx_description
1 polymer ?
#
loop_
_entity_poly.entity_id
_entity_poly.type
_entity_poly.pdbx_seq_one_letter_code
_entity_poly.pdbx_strand_id
1 'polypeptide(L)'
;MKRIFVLVILILNLSIGSFAQLTPQEAAQQMKRGINIGNSLDATPTETSWGNPLIQEYYFDDIVSAGFTSVRIPVTWRYHAAKNAPFTIDEKWLARVDTVVSWGLERGLIITLNLHHEAGLKATDTMTDLEAKADTLARYDSIWSQIATHFKDKSDHLLFEMLNEPQTMSKASVDSFNVRVLSIIRRTNPTRIVLYSGTSYTGSDILTSTRIPDVNDKYLMGYYHSYDPWSFAGEAKGTFGTSSDINSMKNRFVQIANWSKKNNIPVVLNECGAVKKCDYNSRMIYYATMTEQAIENNVGFNIWDDNGDFQTYIRSSRKWNEAKDVVIHTYKESPTQLKAVPTATTVALTWTNRTSENDSILVERKTKNSEFVTIAMVAPDTKQYADSNLTSKTAYYYRLRTNLKDSIELHSYPIMATTLSPVSVSQLKQVNVEIYPNPATTSVNVVLESEQPATLDIYNLTGSRIQSIILSEKETNLSLAGLSKGSYLFKISTNTSVQTKKVLVE
;
A
#
# COMPACT_ATOMS: atom_id res chain seq x y z
N MET A 1 -13.96 78.95 31.79
CA MET A 1 -13.99 77.72 30.97
C MET A 1 -12.56 77.30 30.64
N LYS A 2 -12.05 76.22 31.24
CA LYS A 2 -10.83 75.52 30.80
C LYS A 2 -11.16 74.02 30.81
N ARG A 3 -11.18 73.40 29.63
CA ARG A 3 -11.41 71.95 29.47
C ARG A 3 -10.04 71.27 29.46
N ILE A 4 -9.85 70.30 30.35
CA ILE A 4 -8.69 69.40 30.38
C ILE A 4 -9.08 68.17 29.54
N PHE A 5 -8.30 67.89 28.50
CA PHE A 5 -8.39 66.66 27.73
C PHE A 5 -7.41 65.65 28.35
N VAL A 6 -7.92 64.50 28.79
CA VAL A 6 -7.10 63.35 29.21
C VAL A 6 -6.98 62.42 28.01
N LEU A 7 -5.75 62.23 27.53
CA LEU A 7 -5.40 61.28 26.47
C LEU A 7 -5.14 59.91 27.12
N VAL A 8 -5.97 58.92 26.82
CA VAL A 8 -5.75 57.52 27.24
C VAL A 8 -4.97 56.82 26.13
N ILE A 9 -3.72 56.44 26.39
CA ILE A 9 -2.89 55.64 25.48
C ILE A 9 -3.18 54.16 25.78
N LEU A 10 -3.79 53.47 24.81
CA LEU A 10 -4.00 52.03 24.84
C LEU A 10 -2.71 51.33 24.38
N ILE A 11 -1.98 50.69 25.29
CA ILE A 11 -0.81 49.88 24.95
C ILE A 11 -1.32 48.47 24.54
N LEU A 12 -1.31 48.16 23.25
CA LEU A 12 -1.45 46.79 22.77
C LEU A 12 -0.17 46.02 23.11
N ASN A 13 -0.24 45.11 24.07
CA ASN A 13 0.78 44.08 24.26
C ASN A 13 0.65 43.06 23.11
N LEU A 14 1.48 43.17 22.07
CA LEU A 14 1.73 42.05 21.17
C LEU A 14 2.54 41.00 21.92
N SER A 15 1.87 39.93 22.33
CA SER A 15 2.53 38.71 22.78
C SER A 15 3.24 38.08 21.57
N ILE A 16 4.53 38.35 21.40
CA ILE A 16 5.36 37.59 20.47
C ILE A 16 5.50 36.20 21.10
N GLY A 17 4.68 35.26 20.64
CA GLY A 17 4.84 33.85 21.00
C GLY A 17 6.19 33.37 20.48
N SER A 18 7.14 33.15 21.39
CA SER A 18 8.35 32.40 21.06
C SER A 18 7.94 30.95 20.84
N PHE A 19 7.70 30.55 19.59
CA PHE A 19 7.57 29.13 19.28
C PHE A 19 8.92 28.45 19.59
N ALA A 20 8.88 27.43 20.43
CA ALA A 20 10.07 26.63 20.70
C ALA A 20 10.48 25.92 19.41
N GLN A 21 11.78 25.93 19.12
CA GLN A 21 12.37 25.23 17.97
C GLN A 21 11.97 23.74 18.00
N LEU A 22 11.39 23.26 16.90
CA LEU A 22 11.03 21.86 16.70
C LEU A 22 12.25 20.95 16.92
N THR A 23 12.13 20.02 17.85
CA THR A 23 13.16 18.99 18.12
C THR A 23 13.01 17.81 17.16
N PRO A 24 14.08 17.01 16.91
CA PRO A 24 13.98 15.78 16.12
C PRO A 24 12.90 14.80 16.62
N GLN A 25 12.74 14.67 17.94
CA GLN A 25 11.77 13.76 18.54
C GLN A 25 10.33 14.23 18.29
N GLU A 26 10.08 15.53 18.43
CA GLU A 26 8.78 16.13 18.10
C GLU A 26 8.50 16.04 16.60
N ALA A 27 9.49 16.30 15.75
CA ALA A 27 9.34 16.17 14.31
C ALA A 27 8.93 14.73 13.92
N ALA A 28 9.62 13.71 14.42
CA ALA A 28 9.26 12.32 14.16
C ALA A 28 7.84 11.96 14.64
N GLN A 29 7.45 12.48 15.81
CA GLN A 29 6.09 12.30 16.35
C GLN A 29 5.02 13.05 15.56
N GLN A 30 5.34 14.18 14.93
CA GLN A 30 4.41 14.98 14.13
C GLN A 30 4.33 14.49 12.68
N MET A 31 5.44 13.96 12.13
CA MET A 31 5.50 13.48 10.74
C MET A 31 4.52 12.34 10.47
N LYS A 32 4.31 11.44 11.46
CA LYS A 32 3.43 10.25 11.48
C LYS A 32 3.14 9.60 10.12
N ARG A 33 2.34 10.26 9.28
CA ARG A 33 1.89 9.82 7.96
C ARG A 33 2.24 10.88 6.91
N GLY A 34 3.09 10.54 5.95
CA GLY A 34 3.51 11.45 4.91
C GLY A 34 3.52 10.85 3.52
N ILE A 35 3.86 11.68 2.54
CA ILE A 35 3.89 11.34 1.12
C ILE A 35 5.06 12.03 0.41
N ASN A 36 5.64 11.39 -0.59
CA ASN A 36 6.61 11.99 -1.49
C ASN A 36 5.90 12.61 -2.69
N ILE A 37 6.36 13.77 -3.16
CA ILE A 37 6.01 14.27 -4.50
C ILE A 37 7.12 13.84 -5.47
N GLY A 38 7.13 12.54 -5.81
CA GLY A 38 8.14 11.92 -6.67
C GLY A 38 7.96 12.24 -8.15
N ASN A 39 8.99 11.94 -8.94
CA ASN A 39 9.06 12.15 -10.39
C ASN A 39 8.62 13.55 -10.83
N SER A 40 8.98 14.56 -10.03
CA SER A 40 8.64 15.97 -10.21
C SER A 40 9.94 16.78 -10.18
N LEU A 41 10.27 17.51 -9.11
CA LEU A 41 11.52 18.29 -9.03
C LEU A 41 12.80 17.43 -9.03
N ASP A 42 12.66 16.13 -8.79
CA ASP A 42 13.69 15.11 -8.94
C ASP A 42 13.88 14.63 -10.39
N ALA A 43 12.89 14.85 -11.27
CA ALA A 43 12.96 14.47 -12.66
C ALA A 43 14.11 15.20 -13.37
N THR A 44 14.67 14.52 -14.37
CA THR A 44 15.86 15.02 -15.08
C THR A 44 15.57 15.21 -16.57
N PRO A 45 15.95 16.35 -17.17
CA PRO A 45 16.68 17.47 -16.57
C PRO A 45 15.85 18.50 -15.78
N THR A 46 14.52 18.51 -15.89
CA THR A 46 13.65 19.51 -15.21
C THR A 46 12.31 18.88 -14.76
N GLU A 47 11.52 19.62 -13.99
CA GLU A 47 10.33 19.18 -13.23
C GLU A 47 9.32 18.32 -14.03
N THR A 48 9.14 18.60 -15.33
CA THR A 48 8.16 17.89 -16.17
C THR A 48 8.78 16.81 -17.06
N SER A 49 10.08 16.55 -16.93
CA SER A 49 10.84 15.74 -17.90
C SER A 49 10.47 14.26 -17.89
N TRP A 50 9.86 13.77 -16.81
CA TRP A 50 9.38 12.39 -16.68
C TRP A 50 7.86 12.26 -16.85
N GLY A 51 7.21 13.29 -17.41
CA GLY A 51 5.81 13.25 -17.84
C GLY A 51 4.78 13.75 -16.82
N ASN A 52 5.19 14.00 -15.57
CA ASN A 52 4.34 14.68 -14.61
C ASN A 52 4.21 16.19 -14.95
N PRO A 53 3.03 16.81 -14.71
CA PRO A 53 2.90 18.25 -14.80
C PRO A 53 3.67 18.93 -13.66
N LEU A 54 3.87 20.25 -13.78
CA LEU A 54 4.38 21.07 -12.67
C LEU A 54 3.56 20.81 -11.40
N ILE A 55 4.23 20.73 -10.26
CA ILE A 55 3.61 20.69 -8.94
C ILE A 55 2.70 21.91 -8.80
N GLN A 56 1.47 21.68 -8.41
CA GLN A 56 0.47 22.73 -8.22
C GLN A 56 0.28 22.97 -6.72
N GLU A 57 -0.02 24.21 -6.34
CA GLU A 57 -0.28 24.57 -4.95
C GLU A 57 -1.38 23.72 -4.33
N TYR A 58 -2.45 23.44 -5.08
CA TYR A 58 -3.59 22.66 -4.60
C TYR A 58 -3.23 21.20 -4.24
N TYR A 59 -2.07 20.69 -4.65
CA TYR A 59 -1.61 19.37 -4.19
C TYR A 59 -1.45 19.37 -2.67
N PHE A 60 -0.96 20.47 -2.09
CA PHE A 60 -0.77 20.56 -0.64
C PHE A 60 -2.10 20.70 0.10
N ASP A 61 -3.10 21.38 -0.48
CA ASP A 61 -4.47 21.39 0.06
C ASP A 61 -5.07 19.98 0.09
N ASP A 62 -4.89 19.22 -1.00
CA ASP A 62 -5.41 17.86 -1.11
C ASP A 62 -4.69 16.90 -0.15
N ILE A 63 -3.37 17.08 0.04
CA ILE A 63 -2.54 16.30 0.97
C ILE A 63 -3.00 16.53 2.43
N VAL A 64 -3.19 17.79 2.84
CA VAL A 64 -3.70 18.13 4.19
C VAL A 64 -5.12 17.61 4.37
N SER A 65 -5.99 17.81 3.38
CA SER A 65 -7.38 17.34 3.43
C SER A 65 -7.48 15.82 3.51
N ALA A 66 -6.50 15.09 2.94
CA ALA A 66 -6.41 13.64 3.06
C ALA A 66 -5.90 13.18 4.43
N GLY A 67 -5.31 14.06 5.26
CA GLY A 67 -4.81 13.75 6.60
C GLY A 67 -3.32 13.43 6.67
N PHE A 68 -2.54 13.72 5.62
CA PHE A 68 -1.08 13.62 5.69
C PHE A 68 -0.50 14.81 6.46
N THR A 69 0.58 14.56 7.20
CA THR A 69 1.23 15.52 8.10
C THR A 69 2.64 15.92 7.66
N SER A 70 3.24 15.17 6.72
CA SER A 70 4.53 15.51 6.14
C SER A 70 4.60 15.27 4.63
N VAL A 71 5.45 16.04 3.96
CA VAL A 71 5.75 15.87 2.53
C VAL A 71 7.25 15.84 2.32
N ARG A 72 7.74 14.81 1.60
CA ARG A 72 9.11 14.80 1.09
C ARG A 72 9.11 15.31 -0.35
N ILE A 73 9.95 16.32 -0.61
CA ILE A 73 10.12 16.96 -1.91
C ILE A 73 11.52 16.56 -2.42
N PRO A 74 11.61 15.48 -3.21
CA PRO A 74 12.88 15.09 -3.81
C PRO A 74 13.26 16.10 -4.90
N VAL A 75 14.52 16.56 -4.93
CA VAL A 75 15.01 17.55 -5.91
C VAL A 75 16.36 17.15 -6.49
N THR A 76 16.50 17.21 -7.81
CA THR A 76 17.78 16.99 -8.50
C THR A 76 18.37 18.33 -8.93
N TRP A 77 19.60 18.63 -8.51
CA TRP A 77 20.20 19.95 -8.61
C TRP A 77 21.29 20.05 -9.68
N ARG A 78 21.97 18.95 -10.02
CA ARG A 78 23.10 18.97 -10.98
C ARG A 78 22.79 19.54 -12.36
N TYR A 79 21.53 19.59 -12.79
CA TYR A 79 21.14 20.21 -14.08
C TYR A 79 20.90 21.71 -13.97
N HIS A 80 20.77 22.21 -12.75
CA HIS A 80 20.38 23.58 -12.41
C HIS A 80 21.47 24.29 -11.61
N ALA A 81 22.71 23.81 -11.66
CA ALA A 81 23.85 24.48 -11.06
C ALA A 81 24.96 24.62 -12.10
N ALA A 82 25.70 25.74 -12.07
CA ALA A 82 26.84 25.93 -12.94
C ALA A 82 27.87 24.79 -12.77
N LYS A 83 28.55 24.44 -13.87
CA LYS A 83 29.60 23.40 -13.87
C LYS A 83 30.95 23.91 -13.36
N ASN A 84 31.13 25.22 -13.34
CA ASN A 84 32.35 25.88 -12.88
C ASN A 84 32.07 26.64 -11.59
N ALA A 85 33.10 26.81 -10.76
CA ALA A 85 33.02 27.65 -9.57
C ALA A 85 32.49 29.06 -9.93
N PRO A 86 31.60 29.65 -9.13
CA PRO A 86 31.19 29.21 -7.79
C PRO A 86 30.06 28.16 -7.77
N PHE A 87 29.73 27.52 -8.89
CA PHE A 87 28.69 26.49 -9.01
C PHE A 87 27.29 27.01 -8.64
N THR A 88 27.00 28.27 -9.01
CA THR A 88 25.74 28.95 -8.71
C THR A 88 24.54 28.14 -9.18
N ILE A 89 23.56 27.96 -8.31
CA ILE A 89 22.25 27.40 -8.66
C ILE A 89 21.50 28.42 -9.50
N ASP A 90 20.87 27.98 -10.58
CA ASP A 90 19.98 28.79 -11.40
C ASP A 90 18.88 29.39 -10.51
N GLU A 91 18.76 30.72 -10.56
CA GLU A 91 17.88 31.48 -9.68
C GLU A 91 16.42 31.09 -9.86
N LYS A 92 15.99 30.79 -11.11
CA LYS A 92 14.61 30.39 -11.38
C LYS A 92 14.31 29.01 -10.82
N TRP A 93 15.26 28.09 -10.91
CA TRP A 93 15.13 26.78 -10.27
C TRP A 93 15.06 26.90 -8.75
N LEU A 94 15.95 27.67 -8.13
CA LEU A 94 15.93 27.87 -6.68
C LEU A 94 14.61 28.52 -6.20
N ALA A 95 14.13 29.54 -6.91
CA ALA A 95 12.84 30.18 -6.63
C ALA A 95 11.66 29.21 -6.85
N ARG A 96 11.74 28.33 -7.85
CA ARG A 96 10.73 27.29 -8.08
C ARG A 96 10.67 26.29 -6.92
N VAL A 97 11.82 25.79 -6.48
CA VAL A 97 11.90 24.89 -5.31
C VAL A 97 11.37 25.59 -4.06
N ASP A 98 11.75 26.85 -3.84
CA ASP A 98 11.23 27.66 -2.72
C ASP A 98 9.71 27.76 -2.74
N THR A 99 9.13 28.08 -3.90
CA THR A 99 7.67 28.17 -4.06
C THR A 99 6.99 26.87 -3.60
N VAL A 100 7.48 25.72 -4.07
CA VAL A 100 6.92 24.41 -3.73
C VAL A 100 7.10 24.07 -2.25
N VAL A 101 8.27 24.36 -1.68
CA VAL A 101 8.53 24.18 -0.24
C VAL A 101 7.60 25.07 0.59
N SER A 102 7.42 26.33 0.19
CA SER A 102 6.60 27.32 0.91
C SER A 102 5.13 26.93 0.93
N TRP A 103 4.57 26.44 -0.18
CA TRP A 103 3.18 25.96 -0.22
C TRP A 103 2.90 24.88 0.84
N GLY A 104 3.86 23.99 1.06
CA GLY A 104 3.75 22.97 2.11
C GLY A 104 3.87 23.53 3.52
N LEU A 105 4.89 24.38 3.76
CA LEU A 105 5.13 25.00 5.08
C LEU A 105 3.97 25.91 5.52
N GLU A 106 3.38 26.67 4.59
CA GLU A 106 2.22 27.56 4.86
C GLU A 106 0.98 26.80 5.34
N ARG A 107 0.94 25.49 5.09
CA ARG A 107 -0.12 24.58 5.54
C ARG A 107 0.25 23.76 6.77
N GLY A 108 1.37 24.10 7.43
CA GLY A 108 1.85 23.45 8.64
C GLY A 108 2.45 22.06 8.43
N LEU A 109 2.66 21.64 7.17
CA LEU A 109 3.28 20.34 6.88
C LEU A 109 4.77 20.37 7.25
N ILE A 110 5.27 19.23 7.76
CA ILE A 110 6.72 19.02 7.84
C ILE A 110 7.24 18.69 6.44
N ILE A 111 8.21 19.45 5.97
CA ILE A 111 8.77 19.33 4.62
C ILE A 111 10.21 18.81 4.68
N THR A 112 10.47 17.70 3.98
CA THR A 112 11.84 17.20 3.79
C THR A 112 12.36 17.56 2.40
N LEU A 113 13.43 18.36 2.32
CA LEU A 113 14.11 18.73 1.07
C LEU A 113 15.46 18.02 0.98
N ASN A 114 15.85 17.53 -0.21
CA ASN A 114 17.11 16.78 -0.37
C ASN A 114 17.91 17.12 -1.63
N LEU A 115 19.07 16.46 -1.76
CA LEU A 115 19.70 16.15 -3.03
C LEU A 115 19.25 14.75 -3.50
N HIS A 116 18.67 14.63 -4.70
CA HIS A 116 18.03 13.39 -5.16
C HIS A 116 18.83 12.57 -6.18
N HIS A 117 18.77 12.85 -7.49
CA HIS A 117 19.45 12.05 -8.53
C HIS A 117 20.81 12.62 -8.95
N GLU A 118 21.71 12.79 -7.98
CA GLU A 118 23.06 13.33 -8.20
C GLU A 118 24.04 12.28 -8.74
N ALA A 119 23.81 11.78 -9.96
CA ALA A 119 24.54 10.61 -10.51
C ALA A 119 26.07 10.78 -10.61
N GLY A 120 26.60 12.01 -10.62
CA GLY A 120 28.05 12.26 -10.52
C GLY A 120 28.62 12.06 -9.12
N LEU A 121 27.88 12.48 -8.08
CA LEU A 121 28.22 12.26 -6.68
C LEU A 121 28.09 10.78 -6.29
N LYS A 122 27.03 10.14 -6.77
CA LYS A 122 26.65 8.78 -6.37
C LYS A 122 27.51 7.68 -7.02
N ALA A 123 28.19 7.98 -8.12
CA ALA A 123 28.93 7.02 -8.95
C ALA A 123 30.45 6.95 -8.66
N THR A 124 30.94 7.44 -7.52
CA THR A 124 32.39 7.44 -7.22
C THR A 124 32.79 6.39 -6.19
N ASP A 125 33.75 5.54 -6.58
CA ASP A 125 34.25 4.41 -5.79
C ASP A 125 35.15 4.87 -4.62
N THR A 126 35.77 6.06 -4.72
CA THR A 126 36.49 6.67 -3.59
C THR A 126 36.35 8.20 -3.59
N MET A 127 36.24 8.81 -2.41
CA MET A 127 36.31 10.28 -2.23
C MET A 127 37.64 10.88 -2.72
N THR A 128 38.67 10.05 -2.93
CA THR A 128 40.00 10.41 -3.46
C THR A 128 40.01 10.69 -4.96
N ASP A 129 39.09 10.14 -5.76
CA ASP A 129 39.07 10.32 -7.22
C ASP A 129 38.19 11.50 -7.70
N LEU A 130 37.62 12.26 -6.75
CA LEU A 130 36.70 13.37 -7.03
C LEU A 130 37.38 14.62 -7.62
N GLU A 131 38.72 14.68 -7.65
CA GLU A 131 39.48 15.76 -8.30
C GLU A 131 39.47 15.65 -9.84
N ALA A 132 39.14 14.48 -10.42
CA ALA A 132 39.27 14.22 -11.86
C ALA A 132 37.97 14.32 -12.69
N LYS A 133 36.82 14.70 -12.10
CA LYS A 133 35.50 14.68 -12.79
C LYS A 133 34.76 16.01 -12.72
N ALA A 134 33.92 16.29 -13.72
CA ALA A 134 33.10 17.51 -13.85
C ALA A 134 32.07 17.75 -12.71
N ASP A 135 31.87 16.76 -11.82
CA ASP A 135 30.98 16.78 -10.66
C ASP A 135 31.79 16.55 -9.37
N THR A 136 32.60 17.53 -8.98
CA THR A 136 33.48 17.44 -7.81
C THR A 136 32.73 17.64 -6.49
N LEU A 137 33.31 17.22 -5.35
CA LEU A 137 32.76 17.52 -4.01
C LEU A 137 32.51 19.02 -3.78
N ALA A 138 33.41 19.87 -4.27
CA ALA A 138 33.28 21.32 -4.14
C ALA A 138 31.98 21.86 -4.77
N ARG A 139 31.50 21.22 -5.84
CA ARG A 139 30.23 21.55 -6.47
C ARG A 139 29.06 21.26 -5.52
N TYR A 140 29.03 20.09 -4.91
CA TYR A 140 27.97 19.71 -3.97
C TYR A 140 28.06 20.44 -2.64
N ASP A 141 29.27 20.78 -2.18
CA ASP A 141 29.45 21.69 -1.04
C ASP A 141 28.83 23.07 -1.31
N SER A 142 29.09 23.62 -2.50
CA SER A 142 28.52 24.90 -2.91
C SER A 142 27.00 24.83 -3.05
N ILE A 143 26.47 23.76 -3.65
CA ILE A 143 25.02 23.54 -3.75
C ILE A 143 24.40 23.49 -2.36
N TRP A 144 24.93 22.67 -1.43
CA TRP A 144 24.42 22.64 -0.05
C TRP A 144 24.56 23.97 0.68
N SER A 145 25.67 24.69 0.48
CA SER A 145 25.85 26.02 1.07
C SER A 145 24.80 27.02 0.56
N GLN A 146 24.48 26.99 -0.73
CA GLN A 146 23.46 27.85 -1.34
C GLN A 146 22.05 27.49 -0.85
N ILE A 147 21.69 26.19 -0.84
CA ILE A 147 20.42 25.70 -0.30
C ILE A 147 20.27 26.11 1.17
N ALA A 148 21.26 25.78 2.01
CA ALA A 148 21.23 26.08 3.44
C ALA A 148 21.10 27.59 3.70
N THR A 149 21.80 28.43 2.92
CA THR A 149 21.72 29.89 3.06
C THR A 149 20.36 30.44 2.61
N HIS A 150 19.84 29.97 1.47
CA HIS A 150 18.56 30.42 0.92
C HIS A 150 17.39 30.12 1.86
N PHE A 151 17.38 28.91 2.43
CA PHE A 151 16.28 28.42 3.26
C PHE A 151 16.46 28.68 4.77
N LYS A 152 17.51 29.40 5.18
CA LYS A 152 17.88 29.54 6.61
C LYS A 152 16.77 30.11 7.49
N ASP A 153 15.99 31.06 6.96
CA ASP A 153 14.95 31.78 7.69
C ASP A 153 13.55 31.14 7.55
N LYS A 154 13.42 30.02 6.81
CA LYS A 154 12.16 29.26 6.77
C LYS A 154 11.91 28.57 8.10
N SER A 155 10.62 28.28 8.35
CA SER A 155 10.14 27.50 9.49
C SER A 155 11.00 26.25 9.76
N ASP A 156 11.10 25.88 11.02
CA ASP A 156 11.70 24.65 11.52
C ASP A 156 10.99 23.37 11.08
N HIS A 157 9.78 23.47 10.52
CA HIS A 157 9.12 22.38 9.80
C HIS A 157 9.83 22.02 8.48
N LEU A 158 10.81 22.81 8.01
CA LEU A 158 11.68 22.43 6.90
C LEU A 158 12.92 21.68 7.41
N LEU A 159 13.01 20.42 6.99
CA LEU A 159 14.07 19.46 7.26
C LEU A 159 14.99 19.32 6.03
N PHE A 160 16.27 19.06 6.25
CA PHE A 160 17.22 18.76 5.16
C PHE A 160 17.67 17.31 5.19
N GLU A 161 17.47 16.57 4.11
CA GLU A 161 18.03 15.23 3.91
C GLU A 161 19.25 15.31 3.00
N MET A 162 20.42 14.85 3.49
CA MET A 162 21.71 15.15 2.87
C MET A 162 21.88 14.59 1.45
N LEU A 163 21.46 13.34 1.21
CA LEU A 163 21.64 12.69 -0.09
C LEU A 163 20.76 11.43 -0.20
N ASN A 164 19.79 11.45 -1.11
CA ASN A 164 19.02 10.26 -1.44
C ASN A 164 19.94 9.09 -1.83
N GLU A 165 19.66 7.85 -1.43
CA GLU A 165 20.23 6.59 -1.97
C GLU A 165 21.58 6.68 -2.73
N PRO A 166 22.72 6.81 -2.03
CA PRO A 166 24.03 6.71 -2.65
C PRO A 166 24.36 5.24 -2.93
N GLN A 167 23.96 4.76 -4.12
CA GLN A 167 23.91 3.34 -4.49
C GLN A 167 25.29 2.67 -4.54
N THR A 168 26.24 3.34 -5.19
CA THR A 168 27.57 2.78 -5.48
C THR A 168 28.70 3.42 -4.67
N MET A 169 28.41 4.45 -3.88
CA MET A 169 29.43 5.06 -3.01
C MET A 169 29.83 4.06 -1.90
N SER A 170 31.13 3.93 -1.64
CA SER A 170 31.60 3.15 -0.50
C SER A 170 31.10 3.73 0.82
N LYS A 171 30.89 2.88 1.83
CA LYS A 171 30.42 3.31 3.16
C LYS A 171 31.29 4.43 3.75
N ALA A 172 32.62 4.31 3.66
CA ALA A 172 33.54 5.34 4.16
C ALA A 172 33.35 6.70 3.46
N SER A 173 33.00 6.68 2.16
CA SER A 173 32.72 7.88 1.37
C SER A 173 31.42 8.54 1.83
N VAL A 174 30.34 7.77 2.01
CA VAL A 174 29.06 8.29 2.51
C VAL A 174 29.21 8.83 3.94
N ASP A 175 29.89 8.08 4.82
CA ASP A 175 30.16 8.53 6.19
C ASP A 175 30.94 9.86 6.19
N SER A 176 31.92 10.04 5.30
CA SER A 176 32.71 11.28 5.18
C SER A 176 31.90 12.42 4.57
N PHE A 177 31.07 12.13 3.58
CA PHE A 177 30.15 13.08 2.98
C PHE A 177 29.15 13.61 4.01
N ASN A 178 28.56 12.75 4.83
CA ASN A 178 27.58 13.18 5.83
C ASN A 178 28.19 14.14 6.87
N VAL A 179 29.41 13.85 7.35
CA VAL A 179 30.14 14.77 8.25
C VAL A 179 30.40 16.11 7.59
N ARG A 180 30.86 16.08 6.34
CA ARG A 180 31.19 17.28 5.56
C ARG A 180 29.94 18.15 5.35
N VAL A 181 28.86 17.58 4.84
CA VAL A 181 27.62 18.30 4.56
C VAL A 181 26.97 18.83 5.82
N LEU A 182 26.95 18.06 6.92
CA LEU A 182 26.47 18.56 8.21
C LEU A 182 27.20 19.84 8.62
N SER A 183 28.53 19.84 8.52
CA SER A 183 29.34 21.02 8.87
C SER A 183 29.04 22.24 8.00
N ILE A 184 28.66 22.04 6.73
CA ILE A 184 28.28 23.11 5.81
C ILE A 184 26.92 23.67 6.20
N ILE A 185 25.92 22.81 6.42
CA ILE A 185 24.56 23.21 6.81
C ILE A 185 24.60 23.99 8.13
N ARG A 186 25.34 23.50 9.12
CA ARG A 186 25.41 24.09 10.47
C ARG A 186 25.99 25.51 10.52
N ARG A 187 26.70 25.97 9.48
CA ARG A 187 27.21 27.35 9.41
C ARG A 187 26.09 28.39 9.38
N THR A 188 24.96 28.07 8.76
CA THR A 188 23.81 28.97 8.62
C THR A 188 22.55 28.43 9.30
N ASN A 189 22.51 27.13 9.62
CA ASN A 189 21.35 26.45 10.19
C ASN A 189 21.75 25.64 11.44
N PRO A 190 22.05 26.31 12.57
CA PRO A 190 22.54 25.65 13.78
C PRO A 190 21.52 24.70 14.41
N THR A 191 20.22 24.93 14.21
CA THR A 191 19.13 24.18 14.84
C THR A 191 18.19 23.49 13.86
N ARG A 192 18.41 23.62 12.53
CA ARG A 192 17.56 22.92 11.55
C ARG A 192 17.78 21.42 11.65
N ILE A 193 16.71 20.65 11.63
CA ILE A 193 16.80 19.20 11.65
C ILE A 193 17.44 18.70 10.33
N VAL A 194 18.46 17.85 10.45
CA VAL A 194 19.19 17.27 9.30
C VAL A 194 19.14 15.75 9.36
N LEU A 195 18.74 15.16 8.24
CA LEU A 195 18.53 13.74 8.04
C LEU A 195 19.74 13.13 7.33
N TYR A 196 20.23 12.01 7.85
CA TYR A 196 21.32 11.25 7.25
C TYR A 196 21.00 9.75 7.16
N SER A 197 21.66 9.08 6.22
CA SER A 197 21.62 7.63 6.04
C SER A 197 22.91 7.14 5.38
N GLY A 198 22.95 5.86 5.05
CA GLY A 198 24.12 5.20 4.47
C GLY A 198 24.03 4.94 2.98
N THR A 199 24.82 3.98 2.51
CA THR A 199 24.95 3.58 1.11
C THR A 199 23.80 2.68 0.63
N SER A 200 23.93 2.07 -0.56
CA SER A 200 23.18 0.89 -1.01
C SER A 200 21.67 1.03 -0.81
N TYR A 201 21.09 2.08 -1.41
CA TYR A 201 19.64 2.36 -1.35
C TYR A 201 19.10 2.63 0.07
N THR A 202 19.96 2.93 1.04
CA THR A 202 19.56 3.39 2.38
C THR A 202 18.61 2.44 3.12
N GLY A 203 18.82 1.13 3.01
CA GLY A 203 18.05 0.13 3.75
C GLY A 203 18.15 0.29 5.27
N SER A 204 17.22 -0.31 6.02
CA SER A 204 17.17 -0.20 7.48
C SER A 204 18.45 -0.70 8.15
N ASP A 205 18.98 -1.83 7.70
CA ASP A 205 20.25 -2.41 8.16
C ASP A 205 21.44 -1.50 7.85
N ILE A 206 21.42 -0.84 6.68
CA ILE A 206 22.43 0.14 6.29
C ILE A 206 22.41 1.36 7.21
N LEU A 207 21.24 1.93 7.51
CA LEU A 207 21.14 3.04 8.47
C LEU A 207 21.76 2.64 9.83
N THR A 208 21.42 1.46 10.35
CA THR A 208 21.91 1.03 11.67
C THR A 208 23.43 0.84 11.76
N SER A 209 24.11 0.66 10.63
CA SER A 209 25.57 0.53 10.54
C SER A 209 26.28 1.81 10.08
N THR A 210 25.54 2.85 9.71
CA THR A 210 26.08 4.14 9.25
C THR A 210 26.70 4.93 10.39
N ARG A 211 27.81 5.63 10.13
CA ARG A 211 28.45 6.47 11.16
C ARG A 211 27.56 7.66 11.45
N ILE A 212 27.26 7.91 12.73
CA ILE A 212 26.61 9.15 13.17
C ILE A 212 27.55 10.32 12.83
N PRO A 213 27.10 11.33 12.04
CA PRO A 213 28.00 12.37 11.54
C PRO A 213 28.61 13.24 12.65
N ASP A 214 27.83 13.57 13.67
CA ASP A 214 28.29 14.21 14.91
C ASP A 214 27.45 13.69 16.08
N VAL A 215 28.10 13.03 17.04
CA VAL A 215 27.43 12.45 18.21
C VAL A 215 26.92 13.51 19.21
N ASN A 216 27.36 14.77 19.07
CA ASN A 216 26.94 15.88 19.92
C ASN A 216 25.86 16.75 19.28
N ASP A 217 25.55 16.54 18.00
CA ASP A 217 24.51 17.29 17.30
C ASP A 217 23.13 16.88 17.79
N LYS A 218 22.35 17.85 18.30
CA LYS A 218 21.03 17.63 18.90
C LYS A 218 19.89 17.65 17.89
N TYR A 219 20.18 17.94 16.63
CA TYR A 219 19.21 18.16 15.55
C TYR A 219 19.42 17.19 14.39
N LEU A 220 19.82 15.94 14.70
CA LEU A 220 19.94 14.86 13.74
C LEU A 220 18.73 13.93 13.77
N MET A 221 18.36 13.46 12.58
CA MET A 221 17.46 12.33 12.36
C MET A 221 18.11 11.31 11.44
N GLY A 222 17.83 10.03 11.66
CA GLY A 222 18.14 8.98 10.69
C GLY A 222 17.00 8.83 9.69
N TYR A 223 17.29 8.42 8.45
CA TYR A 223 16.25 7.93 7.54
C TYR A 223 16.67 6.64 6.86
N TYR A 224 15.67 5.88 6.42
CA TYR A 224 15.86 4.69 5.60
C TYR A 224 14.71 4.55 4.61
N HIS A 225 14.92 3.76 3.57
CA HIS A 225 13.91 3.39 2.58
C HIS A 225 13.60 1.91 2.69
N SER A 226 12.38 1.53 2.36
CA SER A 226 12.01 0.12 2.26
C SER A 226 10.87 -0.12 1.29
N TYR A 227 11.18 -0.93 0.29
CA TYR A 227 10.23 -1.55 -0.63
C TYR A 227 10.26 -3.07 -0.44
N ASP A 228 10.53 -3.54 0.78
CA ASP A 228 10.72 -4.95 1.06
C ASP A 228 9.40 -5.67 1.31
N PRO A 229 9.21 -6.90 0.77
CA PRO A 229 10.13 -7.57 -0.14
C PRO A 229 10.04 -6.99 -1.56
N TRP A 230 11.20 -6.65 -2.17
CA TRP A 230 11.26 -6.01 -3.49
C TRP A 230 10.54 -6.80 -4.58
N SER A 231 10.65 -8.13 -4.53
CA SER A 231 9.95 -9.03 -5.44
C SER A 231 8.44 -8.77 -5.47
N PHE A 232 7.83 -8.52 -4.31
CA PHE A 232 6.44 -8.14 -4.24
C PHE A 232 6.24 -6.66 -4.54
N ALA A 233 6.85 -5.76 -3.77
CA ALA A 233 6.46 -4.35 -3.75
C ALA A 233 6.96 -3.56 -4.98
N GLY A 234 8.12 -3.91 -5.52
CA GLY A 234 8.71 -3.28 -6.71
C GLY A 234 8.42 -4.04 -8.00
N GLU A 235 8.51 -5.37 -7.98
CA GLU A 235 8.37 -6.19 -9.20
C GLU A 235 6.96 -6.77 -9.43
N ALA A 236 6.03 -6.61 -8.47
CA ALA A 236 4.69 -7.18 -8.50
C ALA A 236 4.66 -8.71 -8.68
N LYS A 237 5.62 -9.43 -8.11
CA LYS A 237 5.70 -10.90 -8.13
C LYS A 237 5.23 -11.49 -6.80
N GLY A 238 4.37 -12.51 -6.89
CA GLY A 238 3.85 -13.21 -5.70
C GLY A 238 2.82 -12.41 -4.92
N THR A 239 2.64 -12.77 -3.66
CA THR A 239 1.67 -12.17 -2.73
C THR A 239 2.36 -11.75 -1.44
N PHE A 240 1.65 -10.93 -0.65
CA PHE A 240 2.03 -10.51 0.69
C PHE A 240 0.84 -10.74 1.64
N GLY A 241 1.14 -11.10 2.89
CA GLY A 241 0.15 -11.18 3.97
C GLY A 241 0.18 -12.49 4.75
N THR A 242 1.17 -13.36 4.51
CA THR A 242 1.42 -14.50 5.38
C THR A 242 1.96 -14.04 6.73
N SER A 243 1.86 -14.89 7.75
CA SER A 243 2.47 -14.59 9.06
C SER A 243 3.97 -14.33 8.97
N SER A 244 4.67 -14.97 8.01
CA SER A 244 6.09 -14.73 7.78
C SER A 244 6.34 -13.33 7.25
N ASP A 245 5.59 -12.90 6.23
CA ASP A 245 5.74 -11.56 5.64
C ASP A 245 5.53 -10.46 6.69
N ILE A 246 4.44 -10.60 7.46
CA ILE A 246 4.07 -9.65 8.52
C ILE A 246 5.14 -9.60 9.61
N ASN A 247 5.61 -10.76 10.08
CA ASN A 247 6.65 -10.84 11.11
C ASN A 247 7.99 -10.28 10.62
N SER A 248 8.37 -10.52 9.37
CA SER A 248 9.59 -9.97 8.78
C SER A 248 9.57 -8.44 8.73
N MET A 249 8.44 -7.84 8.33
CA MET A 249 8.28 -6.38 8.35
C MET A 249 8.31 -5.83 9.78
N LYS A 250 7.56 -6.44 10.71
CA LYS A 250 7.55 -6.08 12.13
C LYS A 250 8.95 -6.07 12.74
N ASN A 251 9.73 -7.14 12.51
CA ASN A 251 11.07 -7.26 13.09
C ASN A 251 12.01 -6.14 12.63
N ARG A 252 11.88 -5.66 11.38
CA ARG A 252 12.66 -4.54 10.86
C ARG A 252 12.30 -3.22 11.55
N PHE A 253 11.02 -2.94 11.77
CA PHE A 253 10.60 -1.75 12.53
C PHE A 253 11.10 -1.80 13.98
N VAL A 254 11.02 -2.96 14.64
CA VAL A 254 11.54 -3.15 16.01
C VAL A 254 13.06 -2.93 16.05
N GLN A 255 13.81 -3.43 15.06
CA GLN A 255 15.26 -3.21 14.95
C GLN A 255 15.59 -1.72 14.86
N ILE A 256 14.88 -0.98 14.00
CA ILE A 256 15.05 0.46 13.84
C ILE A 256 14.68 1.22 15.12
N ALA A 257 13.55 0.89 15.75
CA ALA A 257 13.13 1.53 17.00
C ALA A 257 14.16 1.33 18.13
N ASN A 258 14.71 0.12 18.25
CA ASN A 258 15.75 -0.17 19.23
C ASN A 258 17.04 0.61 18.94
N TRP A 259 17.45 0.70 17.67
CA TRP A 259 18.60 1.51 17.27
C TRP A 259 18.36 3.00 17.57
N SER A 260 17.17 3.51 17.25
CA SER A 260 16.77 4.90 17.48
C SER A 260 16.85 5.26 18.97
N LYS A 261 16.25 4.42 19.83
CA LYS A 261 16.28 4.58 21.28
C LYS A 261 17.70 4.52 21.84
N LYS A 262 18.53 3.57 21.36
CA LYS A 262 19.92 3.40 21.83
C LYS A 262 20.78 4.63 21.53
N ASN A 263 20.61 5.23 20.37
CA ASN A 263 21.43 6.37 19.94
C ASN A 263 20.80 7.73 20.25
N ASN A 264 19.55 7.76 20.75
CA ASN A 264 18.76 8.97 20.94
C ASN A 264 18.61 9.81 19.65
N ILE A 265 18.49 9.12 18.51
CA ILE A 265 18.30 9.72 17.19
C ILE A 265 16.99 9.18 16.61
N PRO A 266 15.95 10.01 16.43
CA PRO A 266 14.70 9.56 15.84
C PRO A 266 14.89 9.20 14.36
N VAL A 267 14.05 8.29 13.88
CA VAL A 267 14.16 7.74 12.52
C VAL A 267 12.85 7.94 11.75
N VAL A 268 12.98 8.23 10.46
CA VAL A 268 11.87 8.30 9.51
C VAL A 268 12.07 7.31 8.35
N LEU A 269 10.99 6.67 7.91
CA LEU A 269 10.93 5.87 6.68
C LEU A 269 10.59 6.79 5.50
N ASN A 270 11.60 7.33 4.81
CA ASN A 270 11.37 8.40 3.84
C ASN A 270 10.84 7.94 2.48
N GLU A 271 10.96 6.65 2.17
CA GLU A 271 10.33 6.07 1.00
C GLU A 271 9.86 4.65 1.31
N CYS A 272 8.57 4.40 1.02
CA CYS A 272 7.98 3.08 1.06
C CYS A 272 6.75 3.01 0.15
N GLY A 273 6.37 1.81 -0.25
CA GLY A 273 5.16 1.61 -1.04
C GLY A 273 5.20 0.32 -1.82
N ALA A 274 4.13 0.05 -2.56
CA ALA A 274 4.05 -1.06 -3.49
C ALA A 274 3.38 -0.62 -4.78
N VAL A 275 3.91 -1.06 -5.92
CA VAL A 275 3.38 -0.70 -7.24
C VAL A 275 1.92 -1.12 -7.39
N LYS A 276 1.14 -0.34 -8.14
CA LYS A 276 -0.29 -0.61 -8.38
C LYS A 276 -0.59 -1.95 -9.06
N LYS A 277 0.43 -2.57 -9.67
CA LYS A 277 0.34 -3.86 -10.36
C LYS A 277 0.35 -5.06 -9.40
N CYS A 278 0.77 -4.89 -8.15
CA CYS A 278 0.73 -5.95 -7.14
C CYS A 278 -0.70 -6.51 -7.00
N ASP A 279 -0.83 -7.75 -6.53
CA ASP A 279 -2.13 -8.30 -6.12
C ASP A 279 -2.84 -7.31 -5.17
N TYR A 280 -4.08 -6.97 -5.48
CA TYR A 280 -4.80 -5.90 -4.80
C TYR A 280 -4.92 -6.17 -3.28
N ASN A 281 -5.32 -7.39 -2.91
CA ASN A 281 -5.54 -7.74 -1.51
C ASN A 281 -4.21 -7.71 -0.74
N SER A 282 -3.16 -8.30 -1.30
CA SER A 282 -1.81 -8.25 -0.75
C SER A 282 -1.28 -6.83 -0.62
N ARG A 283 -1.54 -5.96 -1.59
CA ARG A 283 -1.10 -4.55 -1.56
C ARG A 283 -1.77 -3.80 -0.41
N MET A 284 -3.05 -4.03 -0.17
CA MET A 284 -3.77 -3.39 0.94
C MET A 284 -3.28 -3.89 2.30
N ILE A 285 -3.00 -5.20 2.43
CA ILE A 285 -2.39 -5.78 3.64
C ILE A 285 -0.98 -5.22 3.85
N TYR A 286 -0.20 -5.04 2.79
CA TYR A 286 1.14 -4.45 2.84
C TYR A 286 1.11 -3.03 3.43
N TYR A 287 0.27 -2.14 2.87
CA TYR A 287 0.15 -0.78 3.39
C TYR A 287 -0.37 -0.75 4.83
N ALA A 288 -1.34 -1.60 5.19
CA ALA A 288 -1.85 -1.68 6.55
C ALA A 288 -0.77 -2.14 7.53
N THR A 289 -0.02 -3.18 7.18
CA THR A 289 1.08 -3.71 8.00
C THR A 289 2.16 -2.66 8.19
N MET A 290 2.61 -2.02 7.11
CA MET A 290 3.62 -0.95 7.18
C MET A 290 3.15 0.19 8.07
N THR A 291 1.93 0.66 7.85
CA THR A 291 1.33 1.76 8.60
C THR A 291 1.22 1.46 10.09
N GLU A 292 0.68 0.29 10.44
CA GLU A 292 0.55 -0.14 11.83
C GLU A 292 1.92 -0.24 12.52
N GLN A 293 2.89 -0.86 11.87
CA GLN A 293 4.22 -1.02 12.45
C GLN A 293 4.99 0.31 12.57
N ALA A 294 4.81 1.23 11.63
CA ALA A 294 5.39 2.56 11.72
C ALA A 294 4.86 3.34 12.94
N ILE A 295 3.53 3.33 13.14
CA ILE A 295 2.90 3.99 14.30
C ILE A 295 3.30 3.34 15.62
N GLU A 296 3.22 2.00 15.71
CA GLU A 296 3.55 1.26 16.94
C GLU A 296 4.99 1.49 17.40
N ASN A 297 5.90 1.77 16.46
CA ASN A 297 7.32 1.97 16.73
C ASN A 297 7.73 3.46 16.73
N ASN A 298 6.77 4.40 16.64
CA ASN A 298 7.01 5.84 16.57
C ASN A 298 8.00 6.23 15.45
N VAL A 299 7.85 5.60 14.29
CA VAL A 299 8.60 5.89 13.07
C VAL A 299 7.67 6.64 12.13
N GLY A 300 7.92 7.93 11.90
CA GLY A 300 7.24 8.67 10.83
C GLY A 300 7.58 8.05 9.47
N PHE A 301 6.71 8.17 8.49
CA PHE A 301 6.97 7.63 7.15
C PHE A 301 6.45 8.53 6.04
N ASN A 302 7.04 8.44 4.85
CA ASN A 302 6.55 9.06 3.63
C ASN A 302 6.36 7.98 2.56
N ILE A 303 5.12 7.75 2.12
CA ILE A 303 4.88 6.82 1.00
C ILE A 303 5.42 7.43 -0.30
N TRP A 304 5.99 6.62 -1.18
CA TRP A 304 6.43 7.08 -2.49
C TRP A 304 5.22 7.26 -3.42
N ASP A 305 5.09 8.46 -4.00
CA ASP A 305 4.10 8.76 -5.03
C ASP A 305 4.75 9.40 -6.26
N ASP A 306 4.91 8.61 -7.32
CA ASP A 306 5.46 9.05 -8.60
C ASP A 306 4.38 9.46 -9.62
N ASN A 307 3.10 9.39 -9.24
CA ASN A 307 1.94 9.48 -10.12
C ASN A 307 2.00 8.51 -11.33
N GLY A 308 2.77 7.44 -11.19
CA GLY A 308 3.04 6.41 -12.17
C GLY A 308 2.70 5.03 -11.61
N ASP A 309 3.72 4.20 -11.33
CA ASP A 309 3.53 2.84 -10.84
C ASP A 309 3.32 2.80 -9.32
N PHE A 310 4.02 3.66 -8.58
CA PHE A 310 3.74 3.93 -7.18
C PHE A 310 2.79 5.12 -7.10
N GLN A 311 1.50 4.87 -7.31
CA GLN A 311 0.48 5.92 -7.29
C GLN A 311 -0.42 5.75 -6.07
N THR A 312 -0.68 6.85 -5.38
CA THR A 312 -1.68 7.01 -4.31
C THR A 312 -2.60 8.19 -4.61
N TYR A 313 -2.05 9.30 -5.11
CA TYR A 313 -2.73 10.49 -5.60
C TYR A 313 -2.73 10.55 -7.13
N ILE A 314 -3.91 10.65 -7.72
CA ILE A 314 -4.12 10.72 -9.16
C ILE A 314 -4.22 12.20 -9.55
N ARG A 315 -3.06 12.80 -9.86
CA ARG A 315 -2.90 14.27 -10.03
C ARG A 315 -3.88 14.88 -11.03
N SER A 316 -4.17 14.17 -12.13
CA SER A 316 -5.05 14.64 -13.21
C SER A 316 -6.53 14.77 -12.81
N SER A 317 -6.97 14.01 -11.81
CA SER A 317 -8.36 13.98 -11.36
C SER A 317 -8.56 14.47 -9.93
N ARG A 318 -7.46 14.81 -9.23
CA ARG A 318 -7.45 15.18 -7.80
C ARG A 318 -8.14 14.12 -6.93
N LYS A 319 -7.95 12.84 -7.28
CA LYS A 319 -8.52 11.71 -6.56
C LYS A 319 -7.44 10.89 -5.88
N TRP A 320 -7.83 10.23 -4.81
CA TRP A 320 -7.01 9.27 -4.09
C TRP A 320 -7.46 7.85 -4.43
N ASN A 321 -6.52 6.92 -4.49
CA ASN A 321 -6.87 5.50 -4.47
C ASN A 321 -7.01 4.98 -3.04
N GLU A 322 -7.37 3.72 -2.91
CA GLU A 322 -7.70 3.07 -1.65
C GLU A 322 -6.49 2.94 -0.71
N ALA A 323 -5.26 2.98 -1.24
CA ALA A 323 -4.06 2.94 -0.41
C ALA A 323 -3.99 4.16 0.53
N LYS A 324 -4.51 5.33 0.10
CA LYS A 324 -4.63 6.51 0.96
C LYS A 324 -5.47 6.19 2.20
N ASP A 325 -6.64 5.57 2.03
CA ASP A 325 -7.51 5.28 3.16
C ASP A 325 -6.85 4.30 4.14
N VAL A 326 -6.12 3.31 3.61
CA VAL A 326 -5.35 2.39 4.45
C VAL A 326 -4.27 3.14 5.23
N VAL A 327 -3.50 4.00 4.55
CA VAL A 327 -2.42 4.76 5.15
C VAL A 327 -2.92 5.78 6.18
N ILE A 328 -4.13 6.33 6.05
CA ILE A 328 -4.64 7.36 6.96
C ILE A 328 -5.42 6.78 8.14
N HIS A 329 -6.17 5.69 7.90
CA HIS A 329 -7.16 5.18 8.85
C HIS A 329 -6.80 3.82 9.48
N THR A 330 -5.62 3.27 9.17
CA THR A 330 -5.13 2.06 9.87
C THR A 330 -4.47 2.43 11.19
N TYR A 331 -4.96 1.80 12.25
CA TYR A 331 -4.43 1.85 13.61
C TYR A 331 -4.46 0.43 14.23
N LYS A 332 -3.79 0.24 15.36
CA LYS A 332 -3.72 -1.03 16.09
C LYS A 332 -5.10 -1.58 16.46
N GLU A 333 -6.06 -0.70 16.73
CA GLU A 333 -7.43 -1.01 17.13
C GLU A 333 -8.34 -1.30 15.92
N SER A 334 -7.88 -1.04 14.69
CA SER A 334 -8.69 -1.20 13.48
C SER A 334 -9.06 -2.67 13.24
N PRO A 335 -10.25 -2.99 12.69
CA PRO A 335 -10.60 -4.36 12.36
C PRO A 335 -9.59 -4.99 11.40
N THR A 336 -9.28 -6.26 11.60
CA THR A 336 -8.24 -6.96 10.83
C THR A 336 -8.70 -8.34 10.39
N GLN A 337 -7.85 -9.05 9.65
CA GLN A 337 -8.13 -10.37 9.07
C GLN A 337 -9.45 -10.41 8.30
N LEU A 338 -9.80 -9.30 7.62
CA LEU A 338 -10.98 -9.25 6.76
C LEU A 338 -10.79 -10.24 5.61
N LYS A 339 -11.74 -11.16 5.47
CA LYS A 339 -11.80 -12.17 4.42
C LYS A 339 -13.13 -12.08 3.70
N ALA A 340 -13.12 -12.35 2.41
CA ALA A 340 -14.30 -12.36 1.56
C ALA A 340 -14.35 -13.65 0.75
N VAL A 341 -15.42 -14.42 0.92
CA VAL A 341 -15.65 -15.70 0.22
C VAL A 341 -16.84 -15.53 -0.72
N PRO A 342 -16.61 -15.43 -2.04
CA PRO A 342 -17.69 -15.23 -3.01
C PRO A 342 -18.39 -16.53 -3.40
N THR A 343 -19.70 -16.43 -3.62
CA THR A 343 -20.51 -17.35 -4.43
C THR A 343 -20.96 -16.62 -5.71
N ALA A 344 -21.91 -17.18 -6.46
CA ALA A 344 -22.44 -16.52 -7.66
C ALA A 344 -23.19 -15.21 -7.36
N THR A 345 -23.85 -15.10 -6.21
CA THR A 345 -24.75 -13.98 -5.87
C THR A 345 -24.58 -13.48 -4.43
N THR A 346 -23.62 -14.02 -3.69
CA THR A 346 -23.33 -13.63 -2.30
C THR A 346 -21.83 -13.48 -2.09
N VAL A 347 -21.41 -12.60 -1.17
CA VAL A 347 -20.06 -12.59 -0.61
C VAL A 347 -20.19 -12.70 0.91
N ALA A 348 -19.62 -13.77 1.48
CA ALA A 348 -19.52 -13.94 2.92
C ALA A 348 -18.24 -13.28 3.45
N LEU A 349 -18.40 -12.33 4.38
CA LEU A 349 -17.34 -11.61 5.04
C LEU A 349 -17.09 -12.17 6.43
N THR A 350 -15.82 -12.30 6.82
CA THR A 350 -15.41 -12.57 8.21
C THR A 350 -14.24 -11.68 8.59
N TRP A 351 -14.13 -11.31 9.88
CA TRP A 351 -13.07 -10.44 10.37
C TRP A 351 -12.81 -10.61 11.87
N THR A 352 -11.76 -9.94 12.37
CA THR A 352 -11.42 -9.85 13.79
C THR A 352 -11.57 -8.41 14.29
N ASN A 353 -12.33 -8.23 15.36
CA ASN A 353 -12.41 -6.96 16.09
C ASN A 353 -11.23 -6.86 17.06
N ARG A 354 -10.55 -5.70 17.08
CA ARG A 354 -9.39 -5.42 17.95
C ARG A 354 -9.67 -4.39 19.04
N THR A 355 -10.90 -3.90 19.13
CA THR A 355 -11.39 -3.03 20.20
C THR A 355 -12.78 -3.50 20.68
N SER A 356 -13.09 -3.25 21.94
CA SER A 356 -14.41 -3.43 22.55
C SER A 356 -15.12 -2.10 22.83
N GLU A 357 -14.50 -0.97 22.46
CA GLU A 357 -14.97 0.38 22.76
C GLU A 357 -15.87 0.96 21.64
N ASN A 358 -16.28 0.12 20.69
CA ASN A 358 -17.07 0.54 19.55
C ASN A 358 -18.57 0.36 19.76
N ASP A 359 -19.36 1.26 19.16
CA ASP A 359 -20.83 1.24 19.21
C ASP A 359 -21.42 0.39 18.08
N SER A 360 -20.73 0.33 16.94
CA SER A 360 -21.14 -0.49 15.80
C SER A 360 -19.96 -0.73 14.83
N ILE A 361 -20.17 -1.65 13.89
CA ILE A 361 -19.29 -1.84 12.73
C ILE A 361 -20.12 -1.56 11.47
N LEU A 362 -19.61 -0.67 10.63
CA LEU A 362 -20.19 -0.36 9.34
C LEU A 362 -19.52 -1.22 8.28
N VAL A 363 -20.32 -2.00 7.56
CA VAL A 363 -19.87 -2.78 6.41
C VAL A 363 -20.05 -1.89 5.18
N GLU A 364 -18.96 -1.56 4.52
CA GLU A 364 -18.96 -0.71 3.34
C GLU A 364 -18.56 -1.51 2.10
N ARG A 365 -19.21 -1.21 0.98
CA ARG A 365 -18.97 -1.87 -0.31
C ARG A 365 -18.82 -0.84 -1.43
N LYS A 366 -17.99 -1.17 -2.40
CA LYS A 366 -18.00 -0.52 -3.72
C LYS A 366 -17.80 -1.50 -4.87
N THR A 367 -18.01 -1.00 -6.08
CA THR A 367 -17.54 -1.59 -7.33
C THR A 367 -16.32 -0.81 -7.84
N LYS A 368 -15.70 -1.26 -8.92
CA LYS A 368 -14.47 -0.66 -9.46
C LYS A 368 -14.56 0.85 -9.71
N ASN A 369 -15.72 1.35 -10.14
CA ASN A 369 -15.91 2.74 -10.56
C ASN A 369 -16.84 3.55 -9.64
N SER A 370 -17.14 3.04 -8.44
CA SER A 370 -17.98 3.73 -7.46
C SER A 370 -17.20 4.08 -6.20
N GLU A 371 -17.77 4.95 -5.38
CA GLU A 371 -17.27 5.19 -4.03
C GLU A 371 -17.76 4.10 -3.07
N PHE A 372 -17.12 3.98 -1.90
CA PHE A 372 -17.60 3.13 -0.81
C PHE A 372 -18.92 3.67 -0.25
N VAL A 373 -19.90 2.78 -0.09
CA VAL A 373 -21.17 3.08 0.57
C VAL A 373 -21.43 2.07 1.67
N THR A 374 -22.01 2.51 2.79
CA THR A 374 -22.45 1.62 3.86
C THR A 374 -23.62 0.76 3.38
N ILE A 375 -23.46 -0.56 3.43
CA ILE A 375 -24.50 -1.54 3.08
C ILE A 375 -25.14 -2.19 4.31
N ALA A 376 -24.46 -2.15 5.46
CA ALA A 376 -24.99 -2.62 6.73
C ALA A 376 -24.30 -1.92 7.91
N MET A 377 -25.02 -1.85 9.02
CA MET A 377 -24.52 -1.50 10.34
C MET A 377 -24.79 -2.69 11.26
N VAL A 378 -23.74 -3.29 11.81
CA VAL A 378 -23.82 -4.49 12.66
C VAL A 378 -23.35 -4.18 14.07
N ALA A 379 -23.75 -5.03 15.02
CA ALA A 379 -23.39 -4.89 16.43
C ALA A 379 -21.87 -4.98 16.65
N PRO A 380 -21.32 -4.36 17.71
CA PRO A 380 -19.88 -4.32 18.00
C PRO A 380 -19.18 -5.67 18.06
N ASP A 381 -19.88 -6.70 18.53
CA ASP A 381 -19.37 -8.07 18.71
C ASP A 381 -19.52 -8.93 17.44
N THR A 382 -20.14 -8.39 16.39
CA THR A 382 -20.31 -9.08 15.11
C THR A 382 -18.95 -9.26 14.42
N LYS A 383 -18.71 -10.47 13.92
CA LYS A 383 -17.45 -10.89 13.25
C LYS A 383 -17.66 -11.41 11.83
N GLN A 384 -18.90 -11.38 11.35
CA GLN A 384 -19.27 -11.90 10.04
C GLN A 384 -20.49 -11.18 9.47
N TYR A 385 -20.58 -11.10 8.14
CA TYR A 385 -21.71 -10.54 7.41
C TYR A 385 -21.82 -11.19 6.04
N ALA A 386 -23.03 -11.42 5.53
CA ALA A 386 -23.24 -11.98 4.19
C ALA A 386 -23.96 -10.97 3.29
N ASP A 387 -23.23 -10.43 2.31
CA ASP A 387 -23.81 -9.53 1.32
C ASP A 387 -24.42 -10.35 0.18
N SER A 388 -25.72 -10.21 -0.05
CA SER A 388 -26.50 -11.03 -0.99
C SER A 388 -27.08 -10.21 -2.13
N ASN A 389 -27.71 -10.87 -3.12
CA ASN A 389 -28.29 -10.24 -4.31
C ASN A 389 -27.25 -9.54 -5.19
N LEU A 390 -26.04 -10.09 -5.23
CA LEU A 390 -24.95 -9.57 -6.04
C LEU A 390 -25.04 -10.07 -7.48
N THR A 391 -24.62 -9.22 -8.42
CA THR A 391 -24.40 -9.62 -9.81
C THR A 391 -23.22 -10.60 -9.88
N SER A 392 -23.40 -11.73 -10.58
CA SER A 392 -22.34 -12.72 -10.84
C SER A 392 -21.19 -12.15 -11.67
N LYS A 393 -19.99 -12.74 -11.61
CA LYS A 393 -18.79 -12.31 -12.33
C LYS A 393 -18.42 -10.84 -12.12
N THR A 394 -18.76 -10.27 -10.97
CA THR A 394 -18.56 -8.85 -10.66
C THR A 394 -17.60 -8.73 -9.48
N ALA A 395 -16.60 -7.86 -9.62
CA ALA A 395 -15.68 -7.53 -8.55
C ALA A 395 -16.32 -6.53 -7.58
N TYR A 396 -16.35 -6.91 -6.30
CA TYR A 396 -16.78 -6.07 -5.20
C TYR A 396 -15.62 -5.88 -4.23
N TYR A 397 -15.54 -4.67 -3.69
CA TYR A 397 -14.55 -4.28 -2.70
C TYR A 397 -15.28 -4.01 -1.39
N TYR A 398 -14.76 -4.55 -0.31
CA TYR A 398 -15.34 -4.41 1.03
C TYR A 398 -14.32 -3.82 1.98
N ARG A 399 -14.78 -2.96 2.87
CA ARG A 399 -14.02 -2.53 4.05
C ARG A 399 -14.95 -2.40 5.24
N LEU A 400 -14.38 -2.41 6.43
CA LEU A 400 -15.07 -2.19 7.68
C LEU A 400 -14.67 -0.84 8.24
N ARG A 401 -15.65 -0.08 8.75
CA ARG A 401 -15.43 1.13 9.52
C ARG A 401 -15.99 0.94 10.92
N THR A 402 -15.13 1.03 11.92
CA THR A 402 -15.55 0.96 13.32
C THR A 402 -16.10 2.33 13.72
N ASN A 403 -17.33 2.34 14.23
CA ASN A 403 -17.93 3.56 14.76
C ASN A 403 -17.58 3.66 16.26
N LEU A 404 -16.73 4.64 16.59
CA LEU A 404 -16.38 5.00 17.97
C LEU A 404 -17.16 6.27 18.34
N LYS A 405 -17.73 6.31 19.55
CA LYS A 405 -18.53 7.42 20.05
C LYS A 405 -17.79 8.77 19.99
N ASP A 406 -16.46 8.73 20.19
CA ASP A 406 -15.59 9.90 20.19
C ASP A 406 -14.25 9.63 19.44
N SER A 407 -14.27 9.88 18.13
CA SER A 407 -13.20 10.58 17.37
C SER A 407 -11.89 9.88 16.92
N ILE A 408 -11.92 8.64 16.44
CA ILE A 408 -10.99 8.19 15.37
C ILE A 408 -11.75 7.28 14.41
N GLU A 409 -11.71 7.56 13.10
CA GLU A 409 -12.20 6.63 12.09
C GLU A 409 -11.21 5.47 11.94
N LEU A 410 -11.58 4.30 12.45
CA LEU A 410 -10.79 3.08 12.31
C LEU A 410 -11.29 2.29 11.11
N HIS A 411 -10.44 2.10 10.10
CA HIS A 411 -10.78 1.32 8.91
C HIS A 411 -10.02 0.01 8.90
N SER A 412 -10.69 -1.08 8.50
CA SER A 412 -9.94 -2.22 7.98
C SER A 412 -9.26 -1.86 6.66
N TYR A 413 -8.21 -2.59 6.30
CA TYR A 413 -7.81 -2.62 4.89
C TYR A 413 -8.97 -3.16 4.03
N PRO A 414 -9.16 -2.64 2.81
CA PRO A 414 -10.18 -3.16 1.91
C PRO A 414 -9.74 -4.50 1.31
N ILE A 415 -10.70 -5.36 1.02
CA ILE A 415 -10.50 -6.62 0.29
C ILE A 415 -11.40 -6.64 -0.96
N MET A 416 -10.87 -7.19 -2.05
CA MET A 416 -11.61 -7.48 -3.28
C MET A 416 -12.00 -8.95 -3.35
N ALA A 417 -13.24 -9.21 -3.73
CA ALA A 417 -13.74 -10.53 -4.12
C ALA A 417 -14.59 -10.41 -5.40
N THR A 418 -14.42 -11.38 -6.30
CA THR A 418 -15.21 -11.47 -7.53
C THR A 418 -16.25 -12.57 -7.36
N THR A 419 -17.53 -12.23 -7.50
CA THR A 419 -18.60 -13.22 -7.51
C THR A 419 -18.39 -14.23 -8.62
N LEU A 420 -18.69 -15.50 -8.34
CA LEU A 420 -18.41 -16.60 -9.26
C LEU A 420 -19.39 -16.58 -10.43
N SER A 421 -19.09 -17.35 -11.47
CA SER A 421 -20.13 -17.72 -12.43
C SER A 421 -21.28 -18.38 -11.68
N PRO A 422 -22.55 -18.13 -12.07
CA PRO A 422 -23.63 -19.00 -11.64
C PRO A 422 -23.22 -20.42 -12.03
N VAL A 423 -23.37 -21.38 -11.12
CA VAL A 423 -23.35 -22.78 -11.53
C VAL A 423 -24.53 -22.90 -12.48
N SER A 424 -24.25 -22.86 -13.79
CA SER A 424 -25.25 -23.30 -14.74
C SER A 424 -25.48 -24.76 -14.39
N VAL A 425 -26.68 -25.08 -13.93
CA VAL A 425 -27.23 -26.37 -14.30
C VAL A 425 -27.30 -26.29 -15.81
N SER A 426 -26.24 -26.72 -16.50
CA SER A 426 -26.34 -27.05 -17.91
C SER A 426 -27.56 -27.95 -17.98
N GLN A 427 -28.60 -27.44 -18.66
CA GLN A 427 -29.94 -27.98 -18.73
C GLN A 427 -29.92 -29.49 -18.50
N LEU A 428 -30.71 -29.98 -17.53
CA LEU A 428 -31.13 -31.37 -17.54
C LEU A 428 -31.84 -31.61 -18.87
N LYS A 429 -31.08 -31.93 -19.92
CA LYS A 429 -31.62 -32.67 -21.05
C LYS A 429 -31.90 -34.03 -20.45
N GLN A 430 -33.15 -34.22 -20.08
CA GLN A 430 -33.69 -35.52 -19.78
C GLN A 430 -33.49 -36.36 -21.05
N VAL A 431 -32.44 -37.16 -21.09
CA VAL A 431 -32.31 -38.17 -22.15
C VAL A 431 -33.48 -39.12 -21.95
N ASN A 432 -34.25 -39.34 -23.00
CA ASN A 432 -35.29 -40.36 -22.97
C ASN A 432 -34.63 -41.73 -23.14
N VAL A 433 -34.44 -42.46 -22.04
CA VAL A 433 -34.09 -43.88 -22.07
C VAL A 433 -35.35 -44.70 -21.86
N GLU A 434 -35.60 -45.62 -22.79
CA GLU A 434 -36.64 -46.64 -22.65
C GLU A 434 -36.00 -47.95 -22.19
N ILE A 435 -36.63 -48.62 -21.22
CA ILE A 435 -36.20 -49.93 -20.75
C ILE A 435 -37.41 -50.86 -20.78
N TYR A 436 -37.35 -51.91 -21.59
CA TYR A 436 -38.44 -52.87 -21.76
C TYR A 436 -37.94 -54.30 -22.03
N PRO A 437 -38.69 -55.34 -21.65
CA PRO A 437 -39.91 -55.26 -20.83
C PRO A 437 -39.58 -54.83 -19.40
N ASN A 438 -40.55 -54.26 -18.70
CA ASN A 438 -40.44 -53.95 -17.28
C ASN A 438 -41.85 -54.07 -16.66
N PRO A 439 -42.16 -55.16 -15.95
CA PRO A 439 -41.23 -56.15 -15.37
C PRO A 439 -40.52 -57.05 -16.40
N ALA A 440 -39.36 -57.60 -16.04
CA ALA A 440 -38.51 -58.44 -16.90
C ALA A 440 -38.13 -59.76 -16.20
N THR A 441 -38.04 -60.84 -16.98
CA THR A 441 -37.73 -62.19 -16.45
C THR A 441 -36.30 -62.65 -16.80
N THR A 442 -35.86 -62.43 -18.04
CA THR A 442 -34.56 -62.93 -18.53
C THR A 442 -33.62 -61.85 -19.04
N SER A 443 -34.15 -60.84 -19.73
CA SER A 443 -33.38 -59.70 -20.25
C SER A 443 -34.22 -58.43 -20.35
N VAL A 444 -33.54 -57.30 -20.51
CA VAL A 444 -34.13 -56.00 -20.86
C VAL A 444 -33.42 -55.38 -22.06
N ASN A 445 -34.15 -54.73 -22.94
CA ASN A 445 -33.60 -53.79 -23.91
C ASN A 445 -33.49 -52.42 -23.26
N VAL A 446 -32.34 -51.78 -23.43
CA VAL A 446 -32.10 -50.38 -23.07
C VAL A 446 -31.92 -49.60 -24.36
N VAL A 447 -32.85 -48.70 -24.64
CA VAL A 447 -32.86 -47.87 -25.85
C VAL A 447 -32.44 -46.44 -25.48
N LEU A 448 -31.34 -46.00 -26.06
CA LEU A 448 -30.81 -44.64 -25.95
C LEU A 448 -31.38 -43.76 -27.08
N GLU A 449 -31.54 -42.47 -26.80
CA GLU A 449 -32.01 -41.48 -27.77
C GLU A 449 -31.03 -41.25 -28.94
N SER A 450 -29.73 -41.54 -28.73
CA SER A 450 -28.67 -41.41 -29.74
C SER A 450 -27.55 -42.43 -29.51
N GLU A 451 -26.71 -42.67 -30.52
CA GLU A 451 -25.55 -43.58 -30.49
C GLU A 451 -24.35 -43.06 -29.66
N GLN A 452 -24.59 -42.10 -28.76
CA GLN A 452 -23.53 -41.61 -27.89
C GLN A 452 -23.19 -42.66 -26.83
N PRO A 453 -21.90 -42.92 -26.55
CA PRO A 453 -21.50 -43.87 -25.52
C PRO A 453 -22.10 -43.50 -24.16
N ALA A 454 -22.70 -44.49 -23.49
CA ALA A 454 -23.28 -44.32 -22.16
C ALA A 454 -22.81 -45.43 -21.22
N THR A 455 -22.81 -45.15 -19.93
CA THR A 455 -22.58 -46.16 -18.89
C THR A 455 -23.89 -46.46 -18.18
N LEU A 456 -24.28 -47.73 -18.12
CA LEU A 456 -25.35 -48.22 -17.28
C LEU A 456 -24.79 -48.85 -16.01
N ASP A 457 -25.09 -48.25 -14.86
CA ASP A 457 -24.86 -48.84 -13.55
C ASP A 457 -26.17 -49.44 -13.00
N ILE A 458 -26.13 -50.67 -12.54
CA ILE A 458 -27.26 -51.36 -11.89
C ILE A 458 -27.04 -51.33 -10.38
N TYR A 459 -28.03 -50.83 -9.64
CA TYR A 459 -28.02 -50.78 -8.18
C TYR A 459 -29.17 -51.58 -7.60
N ASN A 460 -28.95 -52.21 -6.44
CA ASN A 460 -30.05 -52.70 -5.61
C ASN A 460 -30.72 -51.54 -4.83
N LEU A 461 -31.83 -51.81 -4.14
CA LEU A 461 -32.55 -50.77 -3.37
C LEU A 461 -31.78 -50.25 -2.15
N THR A 462 -30.72 -50.92 -1.70
CA THR A 462 -29.85 -50.42 -0.62
C THR A 462 -28.76 -49.48 -1.14
N GLY A 463 -28.73 -49.19 -2.44
CA GLY A 463 -27.77 -48.29 -3.07
C GLY A 463 -26.42 -48.92 -3.41
N SER A 464 -26.27 -50.25 -3.26
CA SER A 464 -25.05 -50.97 -3.65
C SER A 464 -25.05 -51.21 -5.15
N ARG A 465 -23.94 -50.86 -5.82
CA ARG A 465 -23.75 -51.11 -7.25
C ARG A 465 -23.47 -52.59 -7.49
N ILE A 466 -24.32 -53.24 -8.26
CA ILE A 466 -24.23 -54.66 -8.61
C ILE A 466 -23.40 -54.86 -9.87
N GLN A 467 -23.61 -54.03 -10.89
CA GLN A 467 -22.93 -54.15 -12.18
C GLN A 467 -22.78 -52.79 -12.86
N SER A 468 -21.79 -52.67 -13.75
CA SER A 468 -21.58 -51.51 -14.62
C SER A 468 -21.32 -51.99 -16.04
N ILE A 469 -22.00 -51.42 -17.02
CA ILE A 469 -22.00 -51.85 -18.42
C ILE A 469 -21.81 -50.62 -19.32
N ILE A 470 -20.95 -50.73 -20.33
CA ILE A 470 -20.81 -49.69 -21.36
C ILE A 470 -21.80 -50.01 -22.48
N LEU A 471 -22.66 -49.04 -22.80
CA LEU A 471 -23.61 -49.06 -23.89
C LEU A 471 -23.00 -48.29 -25.06
N SER A 472 -22.64 -49.01 -26.12
CA SER A 472 -22.02 -48.44 -27.33
C SER A 472 -22.97 -48.42 -28.53
N GLU A 473 -24.16 -48.99 -28.39
CA GLU A 473 -25.18 -49.09 -29.43
C GLU A 473 -26.46 -48.36 -28.99
N LYS A 474 -27.27 -47.93 -29.96
CA LYS A 474 -28.54 -47.24 -29.68
C LYS A 474 -29.52 -48.11 -28.90
N GLU A 475 -29.54 -49.41 -29.17
CA GLU A 475 -30.33 -50.39 -28.42
C GLU A 475 -29.40 -51.51 -27.98
N THR A 476 -29.44 -51.86 -26.70
CA THR A 476 -28.63 -52.95 -26.14
C THR A 476 -29.52 -53.91 -25.38
N ASN A 477 -29.48 -55.20 -25.75
CA ASN A 477 -30.12 -56.26 -24.97
C ASN A 477 -29.20 -56.69 -23.82
N LEU A 478 -29.71 -56.63 -22.59
CA LEU A 478 -28.97 -56.93 -21.38
C LEU A 478 -29.57 -58.15 -20.68
N SER A 479 -28.77 -59.18 -20.52
CA SER A 479 -29.12 -60.34 -19.70
C SER A 479 -29.23 -59.93 -18.22
N LEU A 480 -30.29 -60.39 -17.56
CA LEU A 480 -30.50 -60.23 -16.11
C LEU A 480 -30.00 -61.46 -15.33
N ALA A 481 -29.33 -62.41 -16.00
CA ALA A 481 -28.79 -63.60 -15.36
C ALA A 481 -27.81 -63.21 -14.23
N GLY A 482 -28.09 -63.69 -13.01
CA GLY A 482 -27.31 -63.36 -11.81
C GLY A 482 -27.92 -62.30 -10.91
N LEU A 483 -29.00 -61.62 -11.34
CA LEU A 483 -29.81 -60.77 -10.45
C LEU A 483 -30.91 -61.62 -9.79
N SER A 484 -31.07 -61.46 -8.47
CA SER A 484 -32.20 -62.07 -7.75
C SER A 484 -33.50 -61.33 -8.04
N LYS A 485 -34.65 -62.00 -7.91
CA LYS A 485 -35.97 -61.38 -8.05
C LYS A 485 -36.11 -60.17 -7.13
N GLY A 486 -36.52 -59.03 -7.69
CA GLY A 486 -36.58 -57.78 -6.93
C GLY A 486 -36.52 -56.52 -7.79
N SER A 487 -36.55 -55.37 -7.14
CA SER A 487 -36.42 -54.06 -7.80
C SER A 487 -34.98 -53.59 -7.85
N TYR A 488 -34.57 -53.07 -9.00
CA TYR A 488 -33.26 -52.50 -9.24
C TYR A 488 -33.39 -51.09 -9.80
N LEU A 489 -32.36 -50.28 -9.60
CA LEU A 489 -32.22 -48.96 -10.21
C LEU A 489 -31.17 -49.03 -11.31
N PHE A 490 -31.59 -48.78 -12.53
CA PHE A 490 -30.75 -48.69 -13.71
C PHE A 490 -30.42 -47.23 -13.92
N LYS A 491 -29.16 -46.84 -13.66
CA LYS A 491 -28.66 -45.48 -13.80
C LYS A 491 -27.81 -45.38 -15.07
N ILE A 492 -28.30 -44.66 -16.06
CA ILE A 492 -27.63 -44.40 -17.33
C ILE A 492 -26.96 -43.04 -17.24
N SER A 493 -25.66 -42.99 -17.51
CA SER A 493 -24.86 -41.76 -17.49
C SER A 493 -24.16 -41.57 -18.84
N THR A 494 -24.29 -40.38 -19.44
CA THR A 494 -23.51 -39.96 -20.62
C THR A 494 -22.56 -38.83 -20.20
N ASN A 495 -21.72 -38.34 -21.12
CA ASN A 495 -20.87 -37.16 -20.89
C ASN A 495 -21.67 -35.87 -20.58
N THR A 496 -22.98 -35.87 -20.83
CA THR A 496 -23.81 -34.66 -20.72
C THR A 496 -25.11 -34.85 -19.92
N SER A 497 -25.43 -36.07 -19.48
CA SER A 497 -26.73 -36.38 -18.84
C SER A 497 -26.67 -37.59 -17.92
N VAL A 498 -27.62 -37.67 -16.98
CA VAL A 498 -27.85 -38.86 -16.13
C VAL A 498 -29.35 -39.12 -16.00
N GLN A 499 -29.79 -40.37 -16.17
CA GLN A 499 -31.17 -40.79 -15.92
C GLN A 499 -31.21 -42.10 -15.12
N THR A 500 -32.19 -42.22 -14.22
CA THR A 500 -32.41 -43.45 -13.45
C THR A 500 -33.82 -44.01 -13.73
N LYS A 501 -33.91 -45.31 -14.00
CA LYS A 501 -35.16 -46.04 -14.18
C LYS A 501 -35.21 -47.21 -13.19
N LYS A 502 -36.38 -47.44 -12.59
CA LYS A 502 -36.63 -48.62 -11.77
C LYS A 502 -36.99 -49.79 -12.68
N VAL A 503 -36.29 -50.90 -12.56
CA VAL A 503 -36.57 -52.16 -13.29
C VAL A 503 -36.96 -53.23 -12.27
N LEU A 504 -38.09 -53.91 -12.53
CA LEU A 504 -38.54 -55.05 -11.72
C LEU A 504 -38.10 -56.35 -12.40
N VAL A 505 -37.34 -57.18 -11.68
CA VAL A 505 -36.89 -58.51 -12.12
C VAL A 505 -37.77 -59.56 -11.45
N GLU A 506 -38.46 -60.38 -12.25
CA GLU A 506 -39.47 -61.35 -11.81
C GLU A 506 -39.03 -62.82 -11.86
#